data_AF-A0AB38WSN2-F1
#
_entry.id   AF-A0AB38WSN2-F1
#
_cell.length_a   1.000
_cell.length_b   1.000
_cell.length_c   1.000
_cell.angle_alpha   90.00
_cell.angle_beta   90.00
_cell.angle_gamma   90.00
#
_symmetry.space_group_name_H-M   'P 1'
#
loop_
_entity.id
_entity.type
_entity.pdbx_description
1 polymer ?
#
loop_
_entity_poly.entity_id
_entity_poly.type
_entity_poly.pdbx_seq_one_letter_code
_entity_poly.pdbx_strand_id
1 'polypeptide(L)'
;MADGPLNKKDRKDSQLILRINGKERDDFIALCEALDTSAAREIRAFIRGFVKSHETQASPPSPAPTIPNDIAETQEKKRKAKRDKKRK
;
A
#
# COMPACT_ATOMS: atom_id res chain seq x y z
N MET A 1 17.35 25.73 3.09
CA MET A 1 17.27 24.59 2.15
C MET A 1 15.89 23.97 2.32
N ALA A 2 15.23 23.57 1.23
CA ALA A 2 13.77 23.48 1.15
C ALA A 2 13.20 22.15 1.66
N ASP A 3 12.44 22.18 2.77
CA ASP A 3 11.54 21.10 3.18
C ASP A 3 10.13 21.35 2.62
N GLY A 4 9.87 20.80 1.43
CA GLY A 4 8.53 20.75 0.83
C GLY A 4 7.74 19.51 1.27
N PRO A 5 6.39 19.53 1.24
CA PRO A 5 5.58 18.42 1.72
C PRO A 5 5.69 17.21 0.77
N LEU A 6 6.30 16.12 1.26
CA LEU A 6 6.44 14.86 0.54
C LEU A 6 5.07 14.26 0.21
N ASN A 7 4.85 13.98 -1.07
CA ASN A 7 3.62 13.40 -1.60
C ASN A 7 3.39 12.00 -1.01
N LYS A 8 2.15 11.68 -0.61
CA LYS A 8 1.79 10.41 0.05
C LYS A 8 2.07 9.13 -0.76
N LYS A 9 2.50 9.25 -2.02
CA LYS A 9 2.83 8.15 -2.94
C LYS A 9 4.20 7.51 -2.67
N ASP A 10 5.07 8.15 -1.89
CA ASP A 10 6.42 7.65 -1.62
C ASP A 10 6.56 6.82 -0.35
N ARG A 11 5.47 6.52 0.38
CA ARG A 11 5.52 5.69 1.59
C ARG A 11 5.68 4.20 1.25
N LYS A 12 6.79 3.84 0.63
CA LYS A 12 7.34 2.49 0.59
C LYS A 12 8.12 2.15 1.87
N ASP A 13 7.98 2.98 2.90
CA ASP A 13 8.91 3.02 4.05
C ASP A 13 8.41 2.24 5.26
N SER A 14 7.47 1.31 5.08
CA SER A 14 7.13 0.38 6.16
C SER A 14 8.29 -0.61 6.34
N GLN A 15 9.05 -0.44 7.40
CA GLN A 15 10.16 -1.33 7.77
C GLN A 15 9.63 -2.65 8.32
N LEU A 16 10.19 -3.78 7.87
CA LEU A 16 9.97 -5.11 8.43
C LEU A 16 11.23 -5.52 9.21
N ILE A 17 11.09 -5.75 10.51
CA ILE A 17 12.18 -6.25 11.38
C ILE A 17 11.92 -7.72 11.67
N LEU A 18 12.83 -8.58 11.23
CA LEU A 18 12.79 -10.03 11.47
C LEU A 18 13.96 -10.44 12.37
N ARG A 19 13.66 -11.23 13.41
CA ARG A 19 14.67 -11.85 14.28
C ARG A 19 14.84 -13.30 13.88
N ILE A 20 16.05 -13.70 13.52
CA ILE A 20 16.45 -15.07 13.16
C ILE A 20 17.76 -15.43 13.86
N ASN A 21 18.14 -16.71 13.81
CA ASN A 21 19.43 -17.15 14.33
C ASN A 21 20.58 -16.51 13.52
N GLY A 22 21.67 -16.17 14.20
CA GLY A 22 22.86 -15.60 13.57
C GLY A 22 23.42 -16.49 12.46
N LYS A 23 23.49 -17.82 12.69
CA LYS A 23 23.97 -18.76 11.67
C LYS A 23 23.13 -18.73 10.39
N GLU A 24 21.81 -18.75 10.56
CA GLU A 24 20.87 -18.75 9.42
C GLU A 24 20.93 -17.43 8.65
N ARG A 25 21.08 -16.29 9.35
CA ARG A 25 21.34 -14.99 8.72
C ARG A 25 22.60 -15.02 7.87
N ASP A 26 23.69 -15.54 8.42
CA ASP A 26 25.00 -15.53 7.76
C ASP A 26 25.00 -16.44 6.52
N ASP A 27 24.40 -17.63 6.64
CA ASP A 27 24.19 -18.55 5.51
C ASP A 27 23.34 -17.89 4.41
N PHE A 28 22.27 -17.18 4.77
CA PHE A 28 21.40 -16.47 3.82
C PHE A 28 22.12 -15.31 3.12
N ILE A 29 22.88 -14.49 3.86
CA ILE A 29 23.62 -13.38 3.28
C ILE A 29 24.71 -13.89 2.32
N ALA A 30 25.46 -14.92 2.72
CA ALA A 30 26.48 -15.54 1.88
C ALA A 30 25.90 -16.08 0.57
N LEU A 31 24.70 -16.69 0.62
CA LEU A 31 23.99 -17.13 -0.58
C LEU A 31 23.59 -15.95 -1.48
N CYS A 32 23.08 -14.87 -0.90
CA CYS A 32 22.70 -13.67 -1.67
C CYS A 32 23.91 -13.07 -2.39
N GLU A 33 25.05 -12.98 -1.71
CA GLU A 33 26.32 -12.50 -2.27
C GLU A 33 26.80 -13.39 -3.42
N ALA A 34 26.73 -14.70 -3.28
CA ALA A 34 27.09 -15.65 -4.34
C ALA A 34 26.19 -15.56 -5.58
N LEU A 35 24.96 -15.08 -5.43
CA LEU A 35 23.98 -14.89 -6.50
C LEU A 35 23.98 -13.47 -7.09
N ASP A 36 24.88 -12.58 -6.66
CA ASP A 36 24.89 -11.15 -7.01
C ASP A 36 23.54 -10.45 -6.71
N THR A 37 22.87 -10.86 -5.63
CA THR A 37 21.59 -10.30 -5.18
C THR A 37 21.67 -9.74 -3.78
N SER A 38 20.71 -8.88 -3.40
CA SER A 38 20.62 -8.40 -2.03
C SER A 38 19.59 -9.18 -1.23
N ALA A 39 19.88 -9.45 0.03
CA ALA A 39 18.95 -10.03 1.00
C ALA A 39 17.57 -9.34 0.95
N ALA A 40 17.54 -8.01 0.87
CA ALA A 40 16.30 -7.25 0.79
C ALA A 40 15.53 -7.45 -0.53
N ARG A 41 16.20 -7.78 -1.64
CA ARG A 41 15.55 -8.09 -2.92
C ARG A 41 14.95 -9.49 -2.89
N GLU A 42 15.68 -10.45 -2.35
CA GLU A 42 15.23 -11.84 -2.22
C GLU A 42 14.04 -11.96 -1.27
N ILE A 43 14.10 -11.33 -0.09
CA ILE A 43 12.97 -11.33 0.86
C ILE A 43 11.71 -10.70 0.23
N ARG A 44 11.86 -9.60 -0.50
CA ARG A 44 10.69 -8.97 -1.18
C ARG A 44 10.13 -9.83 -2.31
N ALA A 45 10.99 -10.50 -3.07
CA ALA A 45 10.57 -11.42 -4.13
C ALA A 45 9.84 -12.63 -3.54
N PHE A 46 10.41 -13.22 -2.48
CA PHE A 46 9.81 -14.30 -1.72
C PHE A 46 8.43 -13.90 -1.17
N ILE A 47 8.29 -12.75 -0.50
CA ILE A 47 7.01 -12.28 0.03
C ILE A 47 5.95 -12.18 -1.08
N ARG A 48 6.28 -11.56 -2.23
CA ARG A 48 5.34 -11.45 -3.35
C ARG A 48 4.92 -12.80 -3.92
N GLY A 49 5.90 -13.70 -4.09
CA GLY A 49 5.65 -15.06 -4.60
C GLY A 49 4.81 -15.89 -3.63
N PHE A 50 5.10 -15.78 -2.33
CA PHE A 50 4.38 -16.45 -1.26
C PHE A 50 2.93 -15.99 -1.22
N VAL A 51 2.67 -14.68 -1.19
CA VAL A 51 1.30 -14.14 -1.20
C VAL A 51 0.52 -14.64 -2.41
N LYS A 52 1.08 -14.51 -3.61
CA LYS A 52 0.42 -14.96 -4.86
C LYS A 52 0.09 -16.45 -4.86
N SER A 53 0.97 -17.28 -4.28
CA SER A 53 0.78 -18.73 -4.25
C SER A 53 -0.29 -19.17 -3.25
N HIS A 54 -0.49 -18.39 -2.18
CA HIS A 54 -1.45 -18.70 -1.12
C HIS A 54 -2.81 -17.98 -1.25
N GLU A 55 -2.91 -16.96 -2.11
CA GLU A 55 -4.16 -16.23 -2.38
C GLU A 55 -5.29 -17.16 -2.88
N THR A 56 -4.96 -18.22 -3.60
CA THR A 56 -5.94 -19.23 -4.08
C THR A 56 -6.34 -20.25 -3.01
N GLN A 57 -5.53 -20.43 -1.95
CA GLN A 57 -5.77 -21.44 -0.91
C GLN A 57 -6.52 -20.88 0.32
N ALA A 58 -6.67 -19.56 0.39
CA ALA A 58 -7.23 -18.87 1.56
C ALA A 58 -8.47 -18.02 1.20
N SER A 59 -9.49 -18.62 0.56
CA SER A 59 -10.92 -18.32 0.80
C SER A 59 -11.85 -19.08 -0.20
N PRO A 60 -13.05 -19.57 0.19
CA PRO A 60 -14.17 -19.56 -0.74
C PRO A 60 -14.46 -18.10 -1.13
N PRO A 61 -14.84 -17.81 -2.39
CA PRO A 61 -14.84 -16.46 -2.94
C PRO A 61 -15.84 -15.56 -2.19
N SER A 62 -15.32 -14.60 -1.41
CA SER A 62 -16.12 -13.45 -0.98
C SER A 62 -16.12 -12.41 -2.10
N PRO A 63 -17.28 -12.03 -2.66
CA PRO A 63 -17.34 -11.19 -3.84
C PRO A 63 -17.09 -9.72 -3.51
N ALA A 64 -16.26 -9.13 -4.38
CA ALA A 64 -16.20 -7.74 -4.80
C ALA A 64 -15.37 -6.72 -3.97
N PRO A 65 -14.52 -5.93 -4.66
CA PRO A 65 -14.03 -4.65 -4.17
C PRO A 65 -15.15 -3.60 -4.34
N THR A 66 -15.84 -3.26 -3.26
CA THR A 66 -16.61 -2.01 -3.23
C THR A 66 -15.64 -0.87 -2.93
N ILE A 67 -15.26 -0.13 -3.97
CA ILE A 67 -14.78 1.24 -3.83
C ILE A 67 -16.04 2.11 -3.75
N PRO A 68 -16.41 2.71 -2.60
CA PRO A 68 -17.42 3.77 -2.61
C PRO A 68 -16.80 5.00 -3.28
N ASN A 69 -17.33 5.33 -4.45
CA ASN A 69 -17.04 6.56 -5.18
C ASN A 69 -18.22 7.50 -4.95
N ASP A 70 -18.26 8.14 -3.78
CA ASP A 70 -19.16 9.24 -3.41
C ASP A 70 -18.22 10.28 -2.76
N ILE A 71 -18.11 11.56 -3.10
CA ILE A 71 -19.13 12.53 -3.51
C ILE A 71 -18.36 13.71 -4.14
N ALA A 72 -18.36 13.81 -5.48
CA ALA A 72 -17.87 14.98 -6.20
C ALA A 72 -18.96 16.04 -6.43
N GLU A 73 -20.15 15.92 -5.81
CA GLU A 73 -21.31 16.70 -6.28
C GLU A 73 -22.24 17.15 -5.16
N THR A 74 -21.77 18.02 -4.24
CA THR A 74 -22.68 18.83 -3.39
C THR A 74 -22.02 20.13 -2.93
N GLN A 75 -21.70 21.05 -3.84
CA GLN A 75 -21.42 22.45 -3.48
C GLN A 75 -22.15 23.49 -4.38
N GLU A 76 -23.01 23.07 -5.31
CA GLU A 76 -23.70 24.03 -6.20
C GLU A 76 -25.14 24.41 -5.79
N LYS A 77 -25.77 23.66 -4.88
CA LYS A 77 -27.16 23.97 -4.43
C LYS A 77 -27.25 25.05 -3.33
N LYS A 78 -26.15 25.46 -2.70
CA LYS A 78 -26.18 26.55 -1.69
C LYS A 78 -26.28 27.96 -2.28
N ARG A 79 -26.15 28.16 -3.60
CA ARG A 79 -26.25 29.49 -4.24
C ARG A 79 -27.69 29.90 -4.63
N LYS A 80 -28.66 28.98 -4.70
CA LYS A 80 -30.04 29.31 -5.14
C LYS A 80 -31.04 29.59 -4.01
N ALA A 81 -30.79 29.13 -2.79
CA ALA A 81 -31.71 29.40 -1.66
C ALA A 81 -31.69 30.86 -1.15
N LYS A 82 -30.74 31.70 -1.60
CA LYS A 82 -30.65 33.12 -1.22
C LYS A 82 -31.46 34.08 -2.12
N ARG A 83 -32.12 33.60 -3.19
CA ARG A 83 -32.75 34.48 -4.20
C ARG A 83 -34.28 34.47 -4.25
N ASP A 84 -34.95 33.46 -3.69
CA ASP A 84 -36.42 33.34 -3.78
C ASP A 84 -37.20 33.77 -2.53
N LYS A 85 -36.55 34.01 -1.39
CA LYS A 85 -37.22 34.61 -0.21
C LYS A 85 -37.07 36.14 -0.13
N LYS A 86 -36.94 36.79 -1.29
CA LYS A 86 -36.99 38.25 -1.45
C LYS A 86 -38.20 38.70 -2.28
N ARG A 87 -39.12 37.79 -2.66
CA ARG A 87 -40.32 38.11 -3.45
C ARG A 87 -41.50 37.20 -3.07
N LYS A 88 -41.86 37.14 -1.78
CA LYS A 88 -43.22 36.84 -1.32
C LYS A 88 -43.37 37.22 0.14
#